data_AF-A0A1J4K8M5-F1
#
_entry.id   AF-A0A1J4K8M5-F1
#
_cell.length_a   1.000
_cell.length_b   1.000
_cell.length_c   1.000
_cell.angle_alpha   90.00
_cell.angle_beta   90.00
_cell.angle_gamma   90.00
#
_symmetry.space_group_name_H-M   'P 1'
#
loop_
_entity.id
_entity.type
_entity.pdbx_description
1 polymer ?
#
loop_
_entity_poly.entity_id
_entity_poly.type
_entity_poly.pdbx_seq_one_letter_code
_entity_poly.pdbx_strand_id
1 'polypeptide(L)'
;MDFVFSTCKGAFIGCCTNICMTAGKELYKSKFQIDEKLIEILKGELIIAAKSSLTYSFLNNTLILVLERYCNKEKDFERSLFIKASAAAISTLVVNGIIRNKINWYSLIVDPTVGFFLAMVTTILSEWEEGGRQYISEKFPKTFEAVGNTEIIQVLEDYRIFKYK
;
A
#
# COMPACT_ATOMS: atom_id res chain seq x y z
N MET A 1 11.59 -21.91 -3.75
CA MET A 1 12.87 -21.24 -3.42
C MET A 1 12.63 -19.74 -3.18
N ASP A 2 11.45 -19.35 -2.66
CA ASP A 2 10.88 -18.04 -3.04
C ASP A 2 10.70 -17.05 -1.88
N PHE A 3 10.64 -17.51 -0.63
CA PHE A 3 10.40 -16.61 0.52
C PHE A 3 11.56 -15.65 0.78
N VAL A 4 12.79 -16.19 0.89
CA VAL A 4 13.99 -15.38 1.16
C VAL A 4 14.24 -14.42 0.00
N PHE A 5 14.14 -14.92 -1.24
CA PHE A 5 14.32 -14.09 -2.43
C PHE A 5 13.26 -12.99 -2.54
N SER A 6 11.97 -13.31 -2.33
CA SER A 6 10.88 -12.32 -2.31
C SER A 6 11.09 -11.27 -1.23
N THR A 7 11.52 -11.69 -0.04
CA THR A 7 11.81 -10.79 1.08
C THR A 7 12.95 -9.84 0.76
N CYS A 8 14.07 -10.36 0.24
CA CYS A 8 15.23 -9.55 -0.15
C CYS A 8 14.88 -8.58 -1.29
N LYS A 9 14.14 -9.05 -2.31
CA LYS A 9 13.67 -8.22 -3.42
C LYS A 9 12.77 -7.09 -2.94
N GLY A 10 11.77 -7.41 -2.12
CA GLY A 10 10.87 -6.42 -1.53
C GLY A 10 11.62 -5.39 -0.69
N ALA A 11 12.55 -5.85 0.15
CA ALA A 11 13.35 -4.99 1.01
C ALA A 11 14.24 -4.04 0.20
N PHE A 12 14.88 -4.54 -0.86
CA PHE A 12 15.71 -3.74 -1.76
C PHE A 12 14.89 -2.66 -2.47
N ILE A 13 13.78 -3.04 -3.10
CA ILE A 13 12.90 -2.09 -3.80
C ILE A 13 12.36 -1.03 -2.84
N GLY A 14 11.89 -1.45 -1.66
CA GLY A 14 11.37 -0.54 -0.64
C GLY A 14 12.43 0.42 -0.12
N CYS A 15 13.66 -0.05 0.07
CA CYS A 15 14.77 0.78 0.53
C CYS A 15 15.10 1.86 -0.49
N CYS A 16 15.32 1.46 -1.76
CA CYS A 16 15.62 2.39 -2.85
C CYS A 16 14.49 3.41 -3.04
N THR A 17 13.22 2.98 -3.00
CA THR A 17 12.06 3.87 -3.17
C THR A 17 12.02 4.92 -2.06
N ASN A 18 12.18 4.53 -0.79
CA ASN A 18 12.19 5.48 0.32
C ASN A 18 13.32 6.51 0.19
N ILE A 19 14.54 6.07 -0.15
CA ILE A 19 15.69 6.97 -0.32
C ILE A 19 15.44 7.96 -1.46
N CYS A 20 14.95 7.49 -2.61
CA CYS A 20 14.64 8.35 -3.75
C CYS A 20 13.54 9.36 -3.43
N MET A 21 12.50 8.95 -2.71
CA MET A 21 11.42 9.85 -2.28
C MET A 21 11.92 10.92 -1.29
N THR A 22 12.77 10.52 -0.34
CA THR A 22 13.39 11.47 0.59
C THR A 22 14.35 12.42 -0.14
N ALA A 23 15.18 11.90 -1.04
CA ALA A 23 16.06 12.72 -1.87
C ALA A 23 15.27 13.74 -2.70
N GLY A 24 14.21 13.31 -3.38
CA GLY A 24 13.35 14.20 -4.16
C GLY A 24 12.71 15.30 -3.30
N LYS A 25 12.19 14.94 -2.12
CA LYS A 25 11.60 15.90 -1.18
C LYS A 25 12.61 16.94 -0.69
N GLU A 26 13.81 16.51 -0.31
CA GLU A 26 14.84 17.41 0.21
C GLU A 26 15.47 18.26 -0.90
N LEU A 27 15.68 17.71 -2.10
CA LEU A 27 16.08 18.48 -3.28
C LEU A 27 15.07 19.57 -3.62
N TYR A 28 13.77 19.27 -3.54
CA TYR A 28 12.74 20.27 -3.79
C TYR A 28 12.83 21.43 -2.78
N LYS A 29 13.04 21.13 -1.50
CA LYS A 29 13.22 22.15 -0.45
C LYS A 29 14.50 22.96 -0.62
N SER A 30 15.58 22.35 -1.11
CA SER A 30 16.86 23.03 -1.38
C SER A 30 16.90 23.77 -2.72
N LYS A 31 15.78 23.86 -3.45
CA LYS A 31 15.72 24.43 -4.81
C LYS A 31 16.72 23.74 -5.76
N PHE A 32 16.79 22.42 -5.66
CA PHE A 32 17.65 21.54 -6.47
C PHE A 32 19.15 21.74 -6.27
N GLN A 33 19.56 22.26 -5.10
CA GLN A 33 20.97 22.29 -4.72
C GLN A 33 21.37 20.99 -4.03
N ILE A 34 22.48 20.41 -4.47
CA ILE A 34 23.11 19.25 -3.85
C ILE A 34 24.24 19.77 -2.96
N ASP A 35 24.06 19.69 -1.64
CA ASP A 35 25.04 20.09 -0.63
C ASP A 35 25.42 18.91 0.28
N GLU A 36 26.46 19.09 1.11
CA GLU A 36 26.91 18.05 2.06
C GLU A 36 25.81 17.68 3.07
N LYS A 37 24.96 18.65 3.42
CA LYS A 37 23.84 18.46 4.34
C LYS A 37 22.80 17.48 3.78
N LEU A 38 22.47 17.57 2.50
CA LEU A 38 21.60 16.60 1.81
C LEU A 38 22.22 15.20 1.85
N ILE A 39 23.51 15.07 1.59
CA ILE A 39 24.21 13.77 1.62
C ILE A 39 24.15 13.16 3.03
N GLU A 40 24.33 13.96 4.07
CA GLU A 40 24.26 13.51 5.46
C GLU A 40 22.84 13.04 5.83
N ILE A 41 21.81 13.78 5.44
CA ILE A 41 20.40 13.38 5.62
C ILE A 41 20.13 12.03 4.92
N LEU A 42 20.57 11.87 3.67
CA LEU A 42 20.35 10.64 2.91
C LEU A 42 21.05 9.43 3.52
N LYS A 43 22.24 9.61 4.11
CA LYS A 43 22.94 8.55 4.84
C LYS A 43 22.19 8.13 6.12
N GLY A 44 21.66 9.08 6.87
CA GLY A 44 20.84 8.78 8.05
C GLY A 44 19.56 8.03 7.69
N GLU A 45 18.88 8.48 6.62
CA GLU A 45 17.64 7.89 6.13
C GLU A 45 17.85 6.50 5.52
N LEU A 46 19.01 6.22 4.92
CA LEU A 46 19.35 4.89 4.39
C LEU A 46 19.20 3.77 5.43
N ILE A 47 19.66 3.99 6.66
CA ILE A 47 19.60 2.97 7.72
C ILE A 47 18.14 2.72 8.13
N ILE A 48 17.37 3.79 8.30
CA ILE A 48 15.95 3.70 8.68
C ILE A 48 15.15 3.04 7.55
N ALA A 49 15.42 3.42 6.31
CA ALA A 49 14.79 2.85 5.12
C ALA A 49 15.11 1.36 4.97
N ALA A 50 16.37 0.96 5.17
CA ALA A 50 16.78 -0.45 5.12
C ALA A 50 16.07 -1.28 6.19
N LYS A 51 16.08 -0.83 7.46
CA LYS A 51 15.38 -1.51 8.55
C LYS A 51 13.88 -1.61 8.29
N SER A 52 13.25 -0.48 7.95
CA SER A 52 11.81 -0.42 7.68
C SER A 52 11.40 -1.37 6.55
N SER A 53 12.16 -1.37 5.45
CA SER A 53 11.83 -2.16 4.26
C SER A 53 12.04 -3.65 4.50
N LEU A 54 13.12 -4.03 5.20
CA LEU A 54 13.37 -5.42 5.55
C LEU A 54 12.29 -5.95 6.51
N THR A 55 11.99 -5.21 7.58
CA THR A 55 10.94 -5.57 8.53
C THR A 55 9.58 -5.68 7.85
N TYR A 56 9.22 -4.71 7.00
CA TYR A 56 7.98 -4.75 6.23
C TYR A 56 7.90 -6.01 5.36
N SER A 57 8.89 -6.24 4.50
CA SER A 57 8.86 -7.36 3.55
C SER A 57 8.85 -8.71 4.26
N PHE A 58 9.61 -8.85 5.34
CA PHE A 58 9.64 -10.08 6.12
C PHE A 58 8.28 -10.36 6.77
N LEU A 59 7.70 -9.37 7.46
CA LEU A 59 6.39 -9.52 8.11
C LEU A 59 5.29 -9.80 7.10
N ASN A 60 5.24 -9.03 6.01
CA ASN A 60 4.22 -9.17 4.98
C ASN A 60 4.24 -10.57 4.38
N ASN A 61 5.40 -11.05 3.95
CA ASN A 61 5.54 -12.38 3.37
C ASN A 61 5.23 -13.49 4.38
N THR A 62 5.62 -13.32 5.65
CA THR A 62 5.36 -14.30 6.70
C THR A 62 3.86 -14.40 6.98
N LEU A 63 3.19 -13.25 7.14
CA LEU A 63 1.76 -13.18 7.39
C LEU A 63 0.98 -13.79 6.23
N ILE A 64 1.31 -13.44 4.98
CA ILE A 64 0.67 -14.05 3.80
C ILE A 64 0.86 -15.57 3.82
N LEU A 65 2.09 -16.06 4.00
CA LEU A 65 2.37 -17.50 3.97
C LEU A 65 1.59 -18.26 5.05
N VAL A 66 1.55 -17.71 6.27
CA VAL A 66 0.83 -18.33 7.39
C VAL A 66 -0.67 -18.27 7.14
N LEU A 67 -1.22 -17.09 6.85
CA LEU A 67 -2.66 -16.90 6.69
C LEU A 67 -3.21 -17.64 5.47
N GLU A 68 -2.52 -17.67 4.34
CA GLU A 68 -2.94 -18.47 3.17
C GLU A 68 -3.01 -19.96 3.53
N ARG A 69 -1.99 -20.47 4.23
CA ARG A 69 -1.92 -21.88 4.63
C ARG A 69 -3.06 -22.30 5.55
N TYR A 70 -3.49 -21.43 6.46
CA TYR A 70 -4.49 -21.78 7.47
C TYR A 70 -5.91 -21.31 7.12
N CYS A 71 -6.04 -20.15 6.49
CA CYS A 71 -7.30 -19.45 6.25
C CYS A 71 -7.78 -19.52 4.79
N ASN A 72 -6.94 -19.94 3.82
CA ASN A 72 -7.32 -20.03 2.41
C ASN A 72 -6.99 -21.39 1.78
N LYS A 73 -7.47 -22.46 2.40
CA LYS A 73 -7.20 -23.84 1.94
C LYS A 73 -7.74 -24.15 0.54
N GLU A 74 -8.79 -23.47 0.13
CA GLU A 74 -9.48 -23.64 -1.16
C GLU A 74 -8.89 -22.77 -2.27
N LYS A 75 -7.86 -21.94 -1.96
CA LYS A 75 -7.26 -20.97 -2.89
C LYS A 75 -8.30 -20.02 -3.51
N ASP A 76 -9.23 -19.56 -2.68
CA ASP A 76 -10.20 -18.55 -3.06
C ASP A 76 -9.52 -17.19 -3.23
N PHE A 77 -9.82 -16.52 -4.34
CA PHE A 77 -9.19 -15.24 -4.71
C PHE A 77 -9.58 -14.12 -3.74
N GLU A 78 -10.86 -14.02 -3.37
CA GLU A 78 -11.35 -12.97 -2.47
C GLU A 78 -10.70 -13.11 -1.08
N ARG A 79 -10.59 -14.33 -0.55
CA ARG A 79 -9.84 -14.59 0.69
C ARG A 79 -8.36 -14.24 0.55
N SER A 80 -7.71 -14.63 -0.54
CA SER A 80 -6.31 -14.31 -0.79
C SER A 80 -6.06 -12.80 -0.81
N LEU A 81 -6.95 -12.07 -1.47
CA LEU A 81 -6.94 -10.62 -1.57
C LEU A 81 -7.01 -9.96 -0.19
N PHE A 82 -7.98 -10.37 0.65
CA PHE A 82 -8.10 -9.86 2.02
C PHE A 82 -6.90 -10.21 2.90
N ILE A 83 -6.33 -11.41 2.75
CA ILE A 83 -5.14 -11.83 3.49
C ILE A 83 -3.94 -10.94 3.13
N LYS A 84 -3.65 -10.76 1.84
CA LYS A 84 -2.55 -9.93 1.35
C LYS A 84 -2.71 -8.47 1.77
N ALA A 85 -3.93 -7.93 1.68
CA ALA A 85 -4.22 -6.57 2.11
C ALA A 85 -4.05 -6.36 3.62
N SER A 86 -4.53 -7.30 4.43
CA SER A 86 -4.38 -7.26 5.89
C SER A 86 -2.93 -7.41 6.32
N ALA A 87 -2.17 -8.29 5.66
CA ALA A 87 -0.74 -8.47 5.90
C ALA A 87 0.03 -7.16 5.63
N ALA A 88 -0.29 -6.45 4.55
CA ALA A 88 0.30 -5.15 4.22
C ALA A 88 -0.03 -4.07 5.27
N ALA A 89 -1.29 -4.03 5.72
CA ALA A 89 -1.74 -3.09 6.75
C ALA A 89 -1.03 -3.32 8.09
N ILE A 90 -0.98 -4.57 8.56
CA ILE A 90 -0.31 -4.95 9.82
C ILE A 90 1.19 -4.67 9.73
N SER A 91 1.83 -5.00 8.60
CA SER A 91 3.26 -4.75 8.41
C SER A 91 3.58 -3.25 8.43
N THR A 92 2.73 -2.43 7.80
CA THR A 92 2.84 -0.97 7.85
C THR A 92 2.71 -0.45 9.28
N LEU A 93 1.72 -0.94 10.03
CA LEU A 93 1.50 -0.56 11.42
C LEU A 93 2.72 -0.87 12.30
N VAL A 94 3.30 -2.07 12.15
CA VAL A 94 4.49 -2.49 12.90
C VAL A 94 5.70 -1.62 12.56
N VAL A 95 5.94 -1.34 11.28
CA VAL A 95 7.05 -0.46 10.88
C VAL A 95 6.88 0.95 11.42
N ASN A 96 5.67 1.51 11.35
CA ASN A 96 5.40 2.85 11.84
C ASN A 96 5.52 2.94 13.37
N GLY A 97 4.92 2.00 14.10
CA GLY A 97 4.93 2.00 15.56
C GLY A 97 6.29 1.64 16.17
N ILE A 98 6.96 0.62 15.65
CA ILE A 98 8.16 0.05 16.28
C ILE A 98 9.45 0.63 15.71
N ILE A 99 9.58 0.68 14.38
CA ILE A 99 10.84 1.08 13.73
C ILE A 99 10.94 2.60 13.64
N ARG A 100 9.85 3.26 13.24
CA ARG A 100 9.81 4.72 13.04
C ARG A 100 9.34 5.49 14.27
N ASN A 101 8.83 4.81 15.30
CA ASN A 101 8.29 5.38 16.53
C ASN A 101 7.25 6.50 16.27
N LYS A 102 6.39 6.32 15.25
CA LYS A 102 5.35 7.27 14.86
C LYS A 102 4.00 6.80 15.40
N ILE A 103 3.56 7.40 16.52
CA ILE A 103 2.34 7.00 17.26
C ILE A 103 1.20 8.03 17.05
N ASN A 104 1.18 8.72 15.91
CA ASN A 104 0.11 9.67 15.58
C ASN A 104 -1.02 8.99 14.78
N TRP A 105 -2.20 9.63 14.72
CA TRP A 105 -3.36 9.13 13.99
C TRP A 105 -3.05 8.71 12.55
N TYR A 106 -2.28 9.55 11.83
CA TYR A 106 -1.91 9.26 10.44
C TYR A 106 -1.13 7.95 10.33
N SER A 107 -0.10 7.78 11.14
CA SER A 107 0.79 6.63 11.07
C SER A 107 0.17 5.32 11.59
N LEU A 108 -0.86 5.41 12.45
CA LEU A 108 -1.52 4.24 13.03
C LEU A 108 -2.80 3.82 12.28
N ILE A 109 -3.45 4.76 11.58
CA ILE A 109 -4.73 4.50 10.91
C ILE A 109 -4.59 4.72 9.41
N VAL A 110 -4.27 5.95 8.99
CA VAL A 110 -4.26 6.31 7.56
C VAL A 110 -3.22 5.52 6.77
N ASP A 111 -1.97 5.45 7.25
CA ASP A 111 -0.90 4.75 6.57
C ASP A 111 -1.21 3.25 6.40
N PRO A 112 -1.61 2.48 7.44
CA PRO A 112 -2.07 1.10 7.27
C PRO A 112 -3.26 0.94 6.32
N THR A 113 -4.24 1.85 6.37
CA THR A 113 -5.40 1.82 5.46
C THR A 113 -4.97 2.02 4.01
N VAL A 114 -4.07 2.97 3.73
CA VAL A 114 -3.51 3.16 2.39
C VAL A 114 -2.75 1.91 1.94
N GLY A 115 -1.96 1.32 2.84
CA GLY A 115 -1.27 0.05 2.58
C GLY A 115 -2.22 -1.10 2.22
N PHE A 116 -3.34 -1.21 2.95
CA PHE A 116 -4.41 -2.18 2.66
C PHE A 116 -4.95 -2.02 1.24
N PHE A 117 -5.37 -0.81 0.87
CA PHE A 117 -5.97 -0.56 -0.44
C PHE A 117 -4.97 -0.70 -1.58
N LEU A 118 -3.73 -0.23 -1.41
CA LEU A 118 -2.69 -0.42 -2.41
C LEU A 118 -2.39 -1.89 -2.64
N ALA A 119 -2.35 -2.70 -1.58
CA ALA A 119 -2.17 -4.14 -1.70
C ALA A 119 -3.35 -4.80 -2.44
N MET A 120 -4.60 -4.42 -2.12
CA MET A 120 -5.79 -4.90 -2.85
C MET A 120 -5.67 -4.63 -4.36
N VAL A 121 -5.43 -3.37 -4.73
CA VAL A 121 -5.33 -2.95 -6.14
C VAL A 121 -4.17 -3.67 -6.82
N THR A 122 -3.01 -3.73 -6.17
CA THR A 122 -1.82 -4.39 -6.73
C THR A 122 -2.07 -5.87 -6.96
N THR A 123 -2.68 -6.58 -6.01
CA THR A 123 -3.02 -7.99 -6.14
C THR A 123 -4.01 -8.24 -7.27
N ILE A 124 -5.07 -7.44 -7.38
CA ILE A 124 -6.04 -7.56 -8.49
C ILE A 124 -5.35 -7.40 -9.84
N LEU A 125 -4.46 -6.40 -9.98
CA LEU A 125 -3.75 -6.16 -11.23
C LEU A 125 -2.70 -7.25 -11.54
N SER A 126 -1.99 -7.75 -10.53
CA SER A 126 -0.97 -8.78 -10.72
C SER A 126 -1.55 -10.16 -10.99
N GLU A 127 -2.72 -10.46 -10.42
CA GLU A 127 -3.42 -11.73 -10.53
C GLU A 127 -4.69 -11.57 -11.39
N TRP A 128 -4.62 -10.71 -12.39
CA TRP A 128 -5.76 -10.35 -13.24
C TRP A 128 -6.40 -11.57 -13.91
N GLU A 129 -5.58 -12.47 -14.45
CA GLU A 129 -6.02 -13.72 -15.08
C GLU A 129 -6.47 -14.79 -14.06
N GLU A 130 -6.07 -14.65 -12.79
CA GLU A 130 -6.30 -15.64 -11.71
C GLU A 130 -7.42 -15.19 -10.76
N GLY A 131 -8.53 -14.72 -11.32
CA GLY A 131 -9.73 -14.32 -10.56
C GLY A 131 -9.86 -12.82 -10.32
N GLY A 132 -8.80 -12.02 -10.54
CA GLY A 132 -8.87 -10.56 -10.44
C GLY A 132 -9.89 -9.94 -11.41
N ARG A 133 -9.93 -10.40 -12.66
CA ARG A 133 -10.90 -9.95 -13.66
C ARG A 133 -12.34 -10.28 -13.27
N GLN A 134 -12.58 -11.49 -12.78
CA GLN A 134 -13.91 -11.92 -12.32
C GLN A 134 -14.35 -11.08 -11.13
N TYR A 135 -13.48 -10.90 -10.13
CA TYR A 135 -13.73 -10.09 -8.95
C TYR A 135 -14.16 -8.67 -9.31
N ILE A 136 -13.42 -8.00 -10.21
CA ILE A 136 -13.80 -6.66 -10.70
C ILE A 136 -15.14 -6.71 -11.42
N SER A 137 -15.35 -7.66 -12.34
CA SER A 137 -16.60 -7.74 -13.11
C SER A 137 -17.85 -7.94 -12.24
N GLU A 138 -17.73 -8.66 -11.12
CA GLU A 138 -18.85 -8.93 -10.22
C GLU A 138 -19.06 -7.84 -9.18
N LYS A 139 -17.98 -7.26 -8.64
CA LYS A 139 -18.04 -6.35 -7.50
C LYS A 139 -18.07 -4.88 -7.93
N PHE A 140 -17.38 -4.51 -9.02
CA PHE A 140 -17.30 -3.11 -9.48
C PHE A 140 -18.68 -2.52 -9.85
N PRO A 141 -19.58 -3.21 -10.57
CA PRO A 141 -20.91 -2.67 -10.85
C PRO A 141 -21.72 -2.37 -9.58
N LYS A 142 -21.64 -3.25 -8.58
CA LYS A 142 -22.34 -3.07 -7.28
C LYS A 142 -21.79 -1.88 -6.51
N THR A 143 -20.46 -1.72 -6.49
CA THR A 143 -19.82 -0.55 -5.87
C THR A 143 -20.20 0.73 -6.61
N PHE A 144 -20.23 0.69 -7.94
CA PHE A 144 -20.64 1.83 -8.75
C PHE A 144 -22.10 2.20 -8.51
N GLU A 145 -23.01 1.22 -8.41
CA GLU A 145 -24.42 1.44 -8.07
C GLU A 145 -24.59 2.02 -6.66
N ALA A 146 -23.87 1.48 -5.67
CA ALA A 146 -23.92 1.99 -4.29
C ALA A 146 -23.41 3.44 -4.18
N VAL A 147 -22.34 3.78 -4.90
CA VAL A 147 -21.79 5.14 -4.93
C VAL A 147 -22.68 6.07 -5.76
N GLY A 148 -23.19 5.63 -6.90
CA GLY A 148 -24.14 6.37 -7.73
C GLY A 148 -25.42 6.74 -7.00
N ASN A 149 -25.88 5.87 -6.10
CA ASN A 149 -27.05 6.10 -5.26
C ASN A 149 -26.78 6.90 -3.98
N THR A 150 -25.57 7.45 -3.79
CA THR A 150 -25.34 8.37 -2.68
C THR A 150 -25.94 9.74 -2.98
N GLU A 151 -26.50 10.37 -1.93
CA GLU A 151 -27.10 11.70 -1.96
C GLU A 151 -26.19 12.74 -2.63
N ILE A 152 -24.86 12.59 -2.48
CA ILE A 152 -23.87 13.49 -3.09
C ILE A 152 -23.86 13.38 -4.62
N ILE A 153 -23.95 12.17 -5.19
CA ILE A 153 -24.00 12.00 -6.64
C ILE A 153 -25.35 12.44 -7.19
N GLN A 154 -26.44 12.14 -6.49
CA GLN A 154 -27.77 12.61 -6.87
C GLN A 154 -27.85 14.15 -6.88
N VAL A 155 -27.30 14.82 -5.87
CA VAL A 155 -27.20 16.29 -5.82
C VAL A 155 -26.34 16.84 -6.97
N LEU A 156 -25.26 16.15 -7.35
CA LEU A 156 -24.40 16.55 -8.48
C LEU A 156 -25.08 16.33 -9.84
N GLU A 157 -25.88 15.28 -9.99
CA GLU A 157 -26.70 15.02 -11.19
C GLU A 157 -27.83 16.05 -11.30
N ASP A 158 -28.52 16.35 -10.19
CA ASP A 158 -29.54 17.39 -10.13
C ASP A 158 -28.95 18.77 -10.48
N TYR A 159 -27.77 19.11 -9.95
CA TYR A 159 -27.08 20.35 -10.31
C TYR A 159 -26.68 20.44 -11.79
N ARG A 160 -26.39 19.30 -12.45
CA ARG A 160 -26.10 19.26 -13.88
C ARG A 160 -27.34 19.51 -14.74
N ILE A 161 -28.53 19.13 -14.26
CA ILE A 161 -29.81 19.38 -14.95
C ILE A 161 -30.18 20.87 -14.93
N PHE A 162 -29.72 21.65 -13.94
CA PHE A 162 -29.97 23.09 -13.84
C PHE A 162 -29.00 24.00 -14.62
N LYS A 163 -27.93 23.47 -15.23
CA LYS A 163 -26.98 24.28 -16.03
C LYS A 163 -27.20 24.24 -17.55
N TYR A 164 -28.22 23.54 -18.04
CA TYR A 164 -28.56 23.44 -19.47
C TYR A 164 -30.08 23.59 -19.73
N LYS A 165 -30.72 24.58 -19.10
CA LYS A 165 -32.03 25.09 -19.54
C LYS A 165 -31.99 26.61 -19.63
#